data_AF-A0A8J5ITS8-F1
#
_entry.id   AF-A0A8J5ITS8-F1
#
_cell.length_a   1.000
_cell.length_b   1.000
_cell.length_c   1.000
_cell.angle_alpha   90.00
_cell.angle_beta   90.00
_cell.angle_gamma   90.00
#
_symmetry.space_group_name_H-M   'P 1'
#
loop_
_entity.id
_entity.type
_entity.pdbx_description
1 polymer ?
#
loop_
_entity_poly.entity_id
_entity_poly.type
_entity_poly.pdbx_seq_one_letter_code
_entity_poly.pdbx_strand_id
1 'polypeptide(L)'
;MASRGWERDEDLARRDDASSATADAASATQDGGGDAGNLDAPVVAQKRQRNLLRESHLVSAEGFKKVHRTFPYQVSADVSGREAQALASLIKMYKQWAFDLYPGLNFEDFVERTETLGKGHQVQGLMTELREKEKIKAVKKREEEEEKEREEKEESDSEGEEAML
;
A
#
# COMPACT_ATOMS: atom_id res chain seq x y z
N MET A 1 -19.06 -34.53 10.33
CA MET A 1 -19.68 -34.77 9.01
C MET A 1 -20.32 -33.47 8.55
N ALA A 2 -20.04 -33.09 7.30
CA ALA A 2 -20.74 -32.10 6.45
C ALA A 2 -20.74 -30.62 6.90
N SER A 3 -20.55 -29.62 6.05
CA SER A 3 -20.20 -29.56 4.62
C SER A 3 -19.80 -28.12 4.26
N ARG A 4 -18.94 -28.05 3.24
CA ARG A 4 -18.55 -26.86 2.47
C ARG A 4 -19.76 -26.21 1.77
N GLY A 5 -19.68 -24.93 1.43
CA GLY A 5 -20.65 -24.29 0.53
C GLY A 5 -20.56 -22.78 0.46
N TRP A 6 -19.43 -22.24 0.01
CA TRP A 6 -19.36 -20.86 -0.51
C TRP A 6 -19.07 -20.96 -2.00
N GLU A 7 -20.09 -21.34 -2.76
CA GLU A 7 -20.21 -21.13 -4.20
C GLU A 7 -21.44 -20.26 -4.41
N ARG A 8 -21.25 -19.08 -5.00
CA ARG A 8 -21.92 -18.64 -6.23
C ARG A 8 -21.51 -17.18 -6.53
N ASP A 9 -20.48 -17.04 -7.35
CA ASP A 9 -20.45 -16.00 -8.37
C ASP A 9 -21.65 -16.19 -9.32
N GLU A 10 -21.99 -15.14 -10.08
CA GLU A 10 -22.91 -15.07 -11.24
C GLU A 10 -24.09 -14.11 -10.99
N ASP A 11 -23.88 -12.81 -11.26
CA ASP A 11 -24.77 -11.99 -12.11
C ASP A 11 -24.38 -10.51 -12.07
N LEU A 12 -23.36 -10.10 -12.84
CA LEU A 12 -23.18 -8.68 -13.24
C LEU A 12 -22.68 -8.53 -14.70
N ALA A 13 -23.02 -9.48 -15.57
CA ALA A 13 -22.79 -9.36 -17.00
C ALA A 13 -24.07 -8.93 -17.73
N ARG A 14 -24.56 -7.70 -17.49
CA ARG A 14 -25.56 -7.07 -18.39
C ARG A 14 -25.72 -5.56 -18.16
N ARG A 15 -24.93 -4.74 -18.85
CA ARG A 15 -25.34 -3.42 -19.36
C ARG A 15 -24.19 -2.76 -20.14
N ASP A 16 -24.04 -3.19 -21.38
CA ASP A 16 -23.54 -2.33 -22.44
C ASP A 16 -24.73 -1.95 -23.34
N ASP A 17 -24.64 -0.76 -23.91
CA ASP A 17 -25.49 -0.13 -24.92
C ASP A 17 -26.71 0.68 -24.44
N ALA A 18 -26.51 2.00 -24.34
CA ALA A 18 -27.54 3.02 -24.58
C ALA A 18 -26.88 4.39 -24.83
N SER A 19 -26.52 4.62 -26.08
CA SER A 19 -26.82 5.82 -26.87
C SER A 19 -26.87 7.18 -26.15
N SER A 20 -25.84 8.00 -26.36
CA SER A 20 -25.98 9.47 -26.31
C SER A 20 -25.75 10.03 -27.71
N ALA A 21 -26.86 10.22 -28.43
CA ALA A 21 -26.93 11.05 -29.61
C ALA A 21 -27.23 12.48 -29.16
N THR A 22 -26.39 13.44 -29.57
CA THR A 22 -26.74 14.86 -29.56
C THR A 22 -26.31 15.50 -30.86
N ALA A 23 -27.21 16.33 -31.37
CA ALA A 23 -27.31 16.83 -32.72
C ALA A 23 -26.36 17.99 -33.05
N ASP A 24 -26.09 18.11 -34.36
CA ASP A 24 -26.21 19.29 -35.22
C ASP A 24 -25.69 20.66 -34.72
N ALA A 25 -24.72 21.20 -35.46
CA ALA A 25 -24.74 22.60 -35.91
C ALA A 25 -23.72 22.80 -37.04
N ALA A 26 -24.23 22.96 -38.26
CA ALA A 26 -23.49 23.47 -39.40
C ALA A 26 -23.22 24.98 -39.26
N SER A 27 -22.02 25.45 -39.66
CA SER A 27 -21.88 26.80 -40.22
C SER A 27 -20.59 26.97 -41.03
N ALA A 28 -20.80 27.46 -42.26
CA ALA A 28 -19.99 28.37 -43.06
C ALA A 28 -18.59 27.96 -43.55
N THR A 29 -18.53 27.76 -44.87
CA THR A 29 -17.35 27.97 -45.72
C THR A 29 -17.08 29.48 -45.89
N GLN A 30 -15.82 29.92 -45.83
CA GLN A 30 -15.23 30.76 -46.89
C GLN A 30 -13.70 30.84 -46.80
N ASP A 31 -13.12 30.78 -47.98
CA ASP A 31 -11.73 30.79 -48.41
C ASP A 31 -11.00 32.14 -48.21
N GLY A 32 -9.67 32.10 -48.10
CA GLY A 32 -8.81 33.28 -48.06
C GLY A 32 -7.34 32.94 -47.77
N GLY A 33 -6.56 32.70 -48.83
CA GLY A 33 -5.14 32.36 -48.76
C GLY A 33 -4.21 33.51 -48.32
N GLY A 34 -3.02 33.13 -47.83
CA GLY A 34 -1.92 34.03 -47.48
C GLY A 34 -0.69 33.27 -46.98
N ASP A 35 0.31 33.23 -47.85
CA ASP A 35 1.68 32.73 -47.71
C ASP A 35 2.43 33.21 -46.44
N ALA A 36 3.15 32.31 -45.78
CA ALA A 36 4.50 32.49 -45.25
C ALA A 36 4.88 31.30 -44.34
N GLY A 37 5.84 30.50 -44.79
CA GLY A 37 6.32 29.32 -44.07
C GLY A 37 6.99 29.63 -42.74
N ASN A 38 6.65 28.84 -41.72
CA ASN A 38 7.52 28.60 -40.57
C ASN A 38 7.11 27.29 -39.85
N LEU A 39 8.04 26.32 -39.84
CA LEU A 39 8.24 25.26 -38.85
C LEU A 39 7.06 24.33 -38.53
N ASP A 40 7.10 23.08 -39.04
CA ASP A 40 6.49 21.96 -38.30
C ASP A 40 7.22 20.64 -38.60
N ALA A 41 8.22 20.34 -37.77
CA ALA A 41 8.65 18.96 -37.59
C ALA A 41 7.59 18.28 -36.71
N PRO A 42 7.10 17.07 -37.04
CA PRO A 42 6.02 16.45 -36.27
C PRO A 42 6.52 16.18 -34.85
N VAL A 43 6.11 17.03 -33.89
CA VAL A 43 6.22 16.73 -32.47
C VAL A 43 5.30 15.54 -32.26
N VAL A 44 5.89 14.34 -32.27
CA VAL A 44 5.23 13.11 -31.86
C VAL A 44 4.73 13.37 -30.45
N ALA A 45 3.44 13.68 -30.33
CA ALA A 45 2.80 13.91 -29.06
C ALA A 45 2.95 12.61 -28.26
N GLN A 46 3.96 12.57 -27.40
CA GLN A 46 4.18 11.45 -26.50
C GLN A 46 2.94 11.38 -25.63
N LYS A 47 2.07 10.42 -25.97
CA LYS A 47 0.84 10.11 -25.26
C LYS A 47 1.21 10.00 -23.78
N ARG A 48 0.84 11.01 -22.98
CA ARG A 48 1.18 11.08 -21.56
C ARG A 48 0.92 9.70 -20.97
N GLN A 49 1.96 8.98 -20.55
CA GLN A 49 1.76 7.70 -19.90
C GLN A 49 0.83 7.99 -18.74
N ARG A 50 -0.37 7.42 -18.80
CA ARG A 50 -1.31 7.45 -17.69
C ARG A 50 -0.53 6.95 -16.48
N ASN A 51 -0.25 7.88 -15.56
CA ASN A 51 0.31 7.53 -14.27
C ASN A 51 -0.72 6.57 -13.68
N LEU A 52 -0.36 5.30 -13.57
CA LEU A 52 -1.19 4.26 -12.99
C LEU A 52 -0.39 3.73 -11.82
N LEU A 53 -1.07 3.48 -10.71
CA LEU A 53 -0.48 2.70 -9.63
C LEU A 53 -0.06 1.34 -10.22
N ARG A 54 1.19 0.95 -9.95
CA ARG A 54 1.83 -0.28 -10.44
C ARG A 54 2.47 -1.00 -9.26
N GLU A 55 2.69 -2.30 -9.41
CA GLU A 55 3.40 -3.14 -8.41
C GLU A 55 4.74 -2.53 -7.99
N SER A 56 5.48 -1.92 -8.92
CA SER A 56 6.77 -1.27 -8.65
C SER A 56 6.70 -0.19 -7.58
N HIS A 57 5.58 0.54 -7.49
CA HIS A 57 5.39 1.56 -6.46
C HIS A 57 5.23 0.90 -5.07
N LEU A 58 4.48 -0.21 -4.99
CA LEU A 58 4.25 -0.93 -3.75
C LEU A 58 5.51 -1.64 -3.22
N VAL A 59 6.38 -2.11 -4.12
CA VAL A 59 7.63 -2.81 -3.77
C VAL A 59 8.79 -1.84 -3.49
N SER A 60 8.63 -0.57 -3.86
CA SER A 60 9.59 0.50 -3.60
C SER A 60 9.88 0.69 -2.11
N ALA A 61 10.97 1.38 -1.80
CA ALA A 61 11.33 1.76 -0.43
C ALA A 61 10.21 2.55 0.27
N GLU A 62 9.52 3.42 -0.48
CA GLU A 62 8.39 4.22 0.01
C GLU A 62 7.06 3.45 0.06
N GLY A 63 7.02 2.24 -0.49
CA GLY A 63 5.84 1.36 -0.48
C GLY A 63 5.69 0.58 0.83
N PHE A 64 5.42 -0.72 0.73
CA PHE A 64 5.17 -1.55 1.93
C PHE A 64 6.35 -1.62 2.91
N LYS A 65 7.58 -1.44 2.42
CA LYS A 65 8.78 -1.39 3.28
C LYS A 65 8.73 -0.22 4.26
N LYS A 66 8.23 0.95 3.84
CA LYS A 66 8.01 2.12 4.70
C LYS A 66 6.96 1.82 5.76
N VAL A 67 5.80 1.30 5.35
CA VAL A 67 4.70 0.94 6.25
C VAL A 67 5.19 0.00 7.35
N HIS A 68 5.88 -1.07 6.95
CA HIS A 68 6.45 -2.05 7.87
C HIS A 68 7.40 -1.43 8.90
N ARG A 69 8.23 -0.45 8.49
CA ARG A 69 9.20 0.19 9.38
C ARG A 69 8.57 1.20 10.32
N THR A 70 7.56 1.96 9.89
CA THR A 70 7.13 3.16 10.63
C THR A 70 5.80 2.99 11.37
N PHE A 71 4.86 2.20 10.84
CA PHE A 71 3.49 2.17 11.36
C PHE A 71 3.38 1.51 12.74
N PRO A 72 4.06 0.38 13.02
CA PRO A 72 3.96 -0.30 14.32
C PRO A 72 4.38 0.57 15.51
N TYR A 73 5.26 1.55 15.29
CA TYR A 73 5.79 2.41 16.35
C TYR A 73 4.98 3.70 16.53
N GLN A 74 4.07 4.02 15.60
CA GLN A 74 3.31 5.26 15.62
C GLN A 74 1.91 5.11 16.25
N VAL A 75 1.37 3.89 16.27
CA VAL A 75 0.15 3.58 17.03
C VAL A 75 0.57 3.11 18.41
N SER A 76 0.06 3.75 19.46
CA SER A 76 0.39 3.38 20.84
C SER A 76 -0.02 1.93 21.12
N ALA A 77 0.86 1.18 21.78
CA ALA A 77 0.60 -0.21 22.16
C ALA A 77 -0.55 -0.33 23.18
N ASP A 78 -0.82 0.74 23.94
CA ASP A 78 -1.97 0.83 24.83
C ASP A 78 -3.10 1.60 24.14
N VAL A 79 -4.12 0.87 23.73
CA VAL A 79 -5.29 1.37 22.97
C VAL A 79 -6.57 1.31 23.79
N SER A 80 -6.50 0.76 25.00
CA SER A 80 -7.66 0.49 25.84
C SER A 80 -8.41 1.78 26.16
N GLY A 81 -9.71 1.82 25.85
CA GLY A 81 -10.55 3.01 26.04
C GLY A 81 -10.30 4.17 25.06
N ARG A 82 -9.37 4.03 24.10
CA ARG A 82 -9.09 5.03 23.04
C ARG A 82 -9.09 4.42 21.63
N GLU A 83 -9.72 3.27 21.47
CA GLU A 83 -9.72 2.47 20.24
C GLU A 83 -10.16 3.27 19.01
N ALA A 84 -11.26 4.03 19.12
CA ALA A 84 -11.75 4.87 18.03
C ALA A 84 -10.74 5.95 17.61
N GLN A 85 -10.05 6.56 18.57
CA GLN A 85 -9.03 7.57 18.32
C GLN A 85 -7.77 6.96 17.69
N ALA A 86 -7.36 5.78 18.14
CA ALA A 86 -6.24 5.05 17.57
C ALA A 86 -6.54 4.59 16.14
N LEU A 87 -7.76 4.07 15.89
CA LEU A 87 -8.22 3.72 14.55
C LEU A 87 -8.23 4.94 13.62
N ALA A 88 -8.75 6.07 14.08
CA ALA A 88 -8.73 7.32 13.30
C ALA A 88 -7.30 7.76 12.96
N SER A 89 -6.37 7.60 13.90
CA SER A 89 -4.94 7.91 13.69
C SER A 89 -4.29 6.95 12.69
N LEU A 90 -4.56 5.65 12.79
CA LEU A 90 -4.07 4.64 11.87
C LEU A 90 -4.59 4.87 10.44
N ILE A 91 -5.89 5.14 10.28
CA ILE A 91 -6.48 5.46 8.97
C ILE A 91 -5.85 6.72 8.39
N LYS A 92 -5.63 7.77 9.20
CA LYS A 92 -4.96 9.00 8.76
C LYS A 92 -3.55 8.72 8.24
N MET A 93 -2.79 7.86 8.92
CA MET A 93 -1.45 7.46 8.48
C MET A 93 -1.48 6.74 7.14
N TYR A 94 -2.41 5.80 6.95
CA TYR A 94 -2.56 5.12 5.65
C TYR A 94 -2.97 6.07 4.53
N LYS A 95 -3.87 7.04 4.80
CA LYS A 95 -4.25 8.07 3.84
C LYS A 95 -3.08 8.94 3.43
N GLN A 96 -2.27 9.40 4.39
CA GLN A 96 -1.08 10.18 4.09
C GLN A 96 -0.07 9.37 3.29
N TRP A 97 0.17 8.12 3.67
CA TRP A 97 1.08 7.24 2.95
C TRP A 97 0.62 6.98 1.50
N ALA A 98 -0.67 6.74 1.28
CA ALA A 98 -1.22 6.57 -0.05
C ALA A 98 -1.02 7.83 -0.92
N PHE A 99 -1.24 9.01 -0.34
CA PHE A 99 -1.00 10.29 -1.02
C PHE A 99 0.49 10.49 -1.36
N ASP A 100 1.39 10.19 -0.43
CA ASP A 100 2.84 10.26 -0.64
C ASP A 100 3.29 9.30 -1.76
N LEU A 101 2.70 8.11 -1.81
CA LEU A 101 3.07 7.09 -2.79
C LEU A 101 2.53 7.39 -4.18
N TYR A 102 1.29 7.89 -4.26
CA TYR A 102 0.62 8.15 -5.52
C TYR A 102 -0.39 9.32 -5.39
N PRO A 103 0.06 10.57 -5.60
CA PRO A 103 -0.84 11.71 -5.52
C PRO A 103 -1.81 11.72 -6.69
N GLY A 104 -3.08 12.04 -6.41
CA GLY A 104 -4.13 12.15 -7.44
C GLY A 104 -5.03 10.91 -7.57
N LEU A 105 -4.87 9.92 -6.70
CA LEU A 105 -5.85 8.83 -6.55
C LEU A 105 -6.57 8.97 -5.21
N ASN A 106 -7.89 8.78 -5.21
CA ASN A 106 -8.67 8.73 -3.99
C ASN A 106 -8.22 7.55 -3.13
N PHE A 107 -8.31 7.68 -1.81
CA PHE A 107 -7.85 6.63 -0.90
C PHE A 107 -8.60 5.31 -1.09
N GLU A 108 -9.92 5.35 -1.31
CA GLU A 108 -10.72 4.14 -1.54
C GLU A 108 -10.27 3.42 -2.83
N ASP A 109 -10.17 4.14 -3.96
CA ASP A 109 -9.67 3.60 -5.22
C ASP A 109 -8.22 3.09 -5.10
N PHE A 110 -7.39 3.74 -4.26
CA PHE A 110 -6.04 3.30 -3.97
C PHE A 110 -6.04 1.94 -3.26
N VAL A 111 -6.92 1.74 -2.29
CA VAL A 111 -7.07 0.48 -1.56
C VAL A 111 -7.50 -0.64 -2.52
N GLU A 112 -8.53 -0.42 -3.33
CA GLU A 112 -9.01 -1.40 -4.33
C GLU A 112 -7.91 -1.78 -5.34
N ARG A 113 -7.19 -0.79 -5.87
CA ARG A 113 -6.06 -1.04 -6.78
C ARG A 113 -4.91 -1.76 -6.07
N THR A 114 -4.64 -1.42 -4.82
CA THR A 114 -3.60 -2.10 -4.04
C THR A 114 -3.97 -3.55 -3.77
N GLU A 115 -5.25 -3.87 -3.55
CA GLU A 115 -5.72 -5.24 -3.39
C GLU A 115 -5.51 -6.07 -4.66
N THR A 116 -5.84 -5.50 -5.83
CA THR A 116 -5.62 -6.19 -7.11
C THR A 116 -4.13 -6.39 -7.41
N LEU A 117 -3.29 -5.36 -7.22
CA LEU A 117 -1.83 -5.43 -7.38
C LEU A 117 -1.17 -6.32 -6.33
N GLY A 118 -1.79 -6.49 -5.16
CA GLY A 118 -1.33 -7.36 -4.09
C GLY A 118 -1.20 -8.83 -4.51
N LYS A 119 -1.97 -9.25 -5.52
CA LYS A 119 -1.91 -10.61 -6.09
C LYS A 119 -0.69 -10.84 -7.00
N GLY A 120 0.04 -9.78 -7.36
CA GLY A 120 1.23 -9.84 -8.19
C GLY A 120 2.40 -10.56 -7.52
N HIS A 121 3.17 -11.32 -8.29
CA HIS A 121 4.27 -12.14 -7.76
C HIS A 121 5.33 -11.31 -7.02
N GLN A 122 5.66 -10.12 -7.52
CA GLN A 122 6.65 -9.24 -6.87
C GLN A 122 6.18 -8.77 -5.49
N VAL A 123 4.90 -8.41 -5.38
CA VAL A 123 4.31 -7.95 -4.11
C VAL A 123 4.19 -9.12 -3.13
N GLN A 124 3.75 -10.30 -3.59
CA GLN A 124 3.69 -11.52 -2.78
C GLN A 124 5.07 -11.97 -2.27
N GLY A 125 6.10 -11.88 -3.11
CA GLY A 125 7.48 -12.16 -2.72
C GLY A 125 7.95 -11.22 -1.61
N LEU A 126 7.72 -9.91 -1.76
CA LEU A 126 8.04 -8.93 -0.73
C LEU A 126 7.24 -9.18 0.57
N MET A 127 5.95 -9.49 0.48
CA MET A 127 5.13 -9.78 1.67
C MET A 127 5.63 -11.00 2.43
N THR A 128 6.02 -12.05 1.71
CA THR A 128 6.62 -13.25 2.32
C THR A 128 7.93 -12.90 3.03
N GLU A 129 8.80 -12.12 2.39
CA GLU A 129 10.07 -11.67 2.97
C GLU A 129 9.86 -10.85 4.25
N LEU A 130 8.93 -9.90 4.24
CA LEU A 130 8.63 -9.07 5.41
C LEU A 130 8.05 -9.90 6.57
N ARG A 131 7.14 -10.83 6.27
CA ARG A 131 6.59 -11.75 7.29
C ARG A 131 7.68 -12.62 7.91
N GLU A 132 8.60 -13.13 7.10
CA GLU A 132 9.71 -13.94 7.60
C GLU A 132 10.66 -13.12 8.47
N LYS A 133 10.95 -11.87 8.09
CA LYS A 133 11.73 -10.94 8.91
C LYS A 133 11.12 -10.73 10.30
N GLU A 134 9.80 -10.54 10.39
CA GLU A 134 9.15 -10.37 11.70
C GLU A 134 9.15 -11.67 12.52
N LYS A 135 9.02 -12.85 11.91
CA LYS A 135 9.18 -14.12 12.64
C LYS A 135 10.59 -14.26 13.22
N ILE A 136 11.62 -14.01 12.41
CA ILE A 136 13.02 -14.09 12.85
C ILE A 136 13.26 -13.09 13.99
N LYS A 137 12.75 -11.86 13.86
CA LYS A 137 12.84 -10.83 14.90
C LYS A 137 12.16 -11.26 16.20
N ALA A 138 11.00 -11.91 16.13
CA ALA A 138 10.31 -12.42 17.31
C ALA A 138 11.08 -13.56 18.01
N VAL A 139 11.69 -14.47 17.24
CA VAL A 139 12.54 -15.54 17.78
C VAL A 139 13.77 -14.96 18.47
N LYS A 140 14.49 -14.04 17.80
CA LYS A 140 15.66 -13.38 18.37
C LYS A 140 15.34 -12.61 19.64
N LYS A 141 14.24 -11.85 19.64
CA LYS A 141 13.79 -11.12 20.82
C LYS A 141 13.58 -12.07 22.01
N ARG A 142 12.99 -13.25 21.77
CA ARG A 142 12.79 -14.26 22.81
C ARG A 142 14.12 -14.85 23.31
N GLU A 143 15.06 -15.13 22.41
CA GLU A 143 16.40 -15.61 22.78
C GLU A 143 17.14 -14.56 23.63
N GLU A 144 17.08 -13.29 23.26
CA GLU A 144 17.67 -12.16 24.01
C GLU A 144 17.00 -12.00 25.40
N GLU A 145 15.69 -12.17 25.50
CA GLU A 145 14.97 -12.17 26.79
C GLU A 145 15.38 -13.35 27.67
N GLU A 146 15.50 -14.56 27.11
CA GLU A 146 15.94 -15.77 27.83
C GLU A 146 17.43 -15.70 28.27
N GLU A 147 18.30 -15.08 27.48
CA GLU A 147 19.71 -14.84 27.84
C GLU A 147 19.81 -13.84 28.99
N LYS A 148 19.06 -12.73 28.91
CA LYS A 148 19.03 -11.72 29.97
C LYS A 148 18.49 -12.26 31.30
N GLU A 149 17.46 -13.10 31.26
CA GLU A 149 16.96 -13.79 32.47
C GLU A 149 17.99 -14.76 33.09
N ARG A 150 18.86 -15.38 32.27
CA ARG A 150 19.94 -16.23 32.77
C ARG A 150 21.06 -15.41 33.42
N GLU A 151 21.46 -14.32 32.77
CA GLU A 151 22.46 -13.39 33.32
C GLU A 151 21.99 -12.79 34.64
N GLU A 152 20.75 -12.30 34.73
CA GLU A 152 20.17 -11.75 35.96
C GLU A 152 20.12 -12.80 37.09
N LYS A 153 19.88 -14.07 36.74
CA LYS A 153 19.88 -15.16 37.72
C LYS A 153 21.29 -15.51 38.21
N GLU A 154 22.27 -15.60 37.31
CA GLU A 154 23.67 -15.86 37.65
C GLU A 154 24.27 -14.73 38.49
N GLU A 155 23.92 -13.47 38.21
CA GLU A 155 24.31 -12.31 39.01
C GLU A 155 23.72 -12.39 40.42
N SER A 156 22.43 -12.73 40.54
CA SER A 156 21.76 -12.89 41.85
C SER A 156 22.33 -14.03 42.72
N ASP A 157 22.72 -15.15 42.09
CA ASP A 157 23.33 -16.29 42.80
C ASP A 157 24.77 -15.94 43.27
N SER A 158 25.50 -15.11 42.52
CA SER A 158 26.86 -14.67 42.87
C SER A 158 26.90 -13.61 43.99
N GLU A 159 25.98 -12.64 43.99
CA GLU A 159 25.86 -11.66 45.09
C GLU A 159 25.44 -12.32 46.41
N GLY A 160 24.65 -13.40 46.34
CA GLY A 160 24.26 -14.20 47.50
C GLY A 160 25.42 -14.97 48.14
N GLU A 161 26.39 -15.44 47.35
CA GLU A 161 27.62 -16.08 47.87
C GLU A 161 28.60 -15.07 48.44
N GLU A 162 28.75 -13.87 47.85
CA GLU A 162 29.66 -12.83 48.34
C GLU A 162 29.19 -12.22 49.68
N ALA A 163 27.88 -12.13 49.92
CA ALA A 163 27.33 -11.61 51.18
C ALA A 163 27.44 -12.56 52.39
N MET A 164 27.93 -13.80 52.19
CA MET A 164 28.09 -14.82 53.24
C MET A 164 29.53 -15.04 53.73
N LEU A 165 30.50 -14.26 53.21
CA LEU A 165 31.92 -14.26 53.62
C LEU A 165 32.27 -13.03 54.48
#